data_AF-A0A9Q3KA37-F1
#
_entry.id   AF-A0A9Q3KA37-F1
#
_cell.length_a   1.000
_cell.length_b   1.000
_cell.length_c   1.000
_cell.angle_alpha   90.00
_cell.angle_beta   90.00
_cell.angle_gamma   90.00
#
_symmetry.space_group_name_H-M   'P 1'
#
loop_
_entity.id
_entity.type
_entity.pdbx_description
1 polymer ?
#
loop_
_entity_poly.entity_id
_entity_poly.type
_entity_poly.pdbx_seq_one_letter_code
_entity_poly.pdbx_strand_id
1 'polypeptide(L)'
;MDHGKHDCSWWKSEVITKWANNSWMFKVEKAFETSIFNSEKDKPLTWFFQQKDRLSALHPDMSDTMINMKILRKCGGELEHAI
;
A
#
# COMPACT_ATOMS: atom_id res chain seq x y z
N MET A 1 0.74 35.56 -15.49
CA MET A 1 0.59 34.54 -14.44
C MET A 1 1.18 33.28 -15.01
N ASP A 2 2.40 32.95 -14.59
CA ASP A 2 3.16 31.84 -15.13
C ASP A 2 2.50 30.54 -14.65
N HIS A 3 2.00 29.72 -15.58
CA HIS A 3 1.44 28.41 -15.25
C HIS A 3 2.60 27.48 -14.94
N GLY A 4 3.10 27.59 -13.70
CA GLY A 4 4.32 26.99 -13.20
C GLY A 4 4.51 25.53 -13.65
N LYS A 5 5.62 25.27 -14.32
CA LYS A 5 6.09 23.91 -14.62
C LYS A 5 6.47 23.24 -13.30
N HIS A 6 5.50 22.61 -12.66
CA HIS A 6 5.73 21.77 -11.50
C HIS A 6 6.16 20.36 -11.96
N ASP A 7 7.12 19.77 -11.25
CA ASP A 7 7.56 18.41 -11.52
C ASP A 7 6.50 17.36 -11.10
N CYS A 8 6.71 16.11 -11.52
CA CYS A 8 5.77 15.02 -11.24
C CYS A 8 5.61 14.74 -9.74
N SER A 9 6.68 14.93 -8.95
CA SER A 9 6.64 14.79 -7.49
C SER A 9 5.72 15.82 -6.85
N TRP A 10 5.76 17.07 -7.30
CA TRP A 10 4.88 18.13 -6.83
C TRP A 10 3.42 17.82 -7.13
N TRP A 11 3.11 17.37 -8.35
CA TRP A 11 1.75 16.97 -8.71
C TRP A 11 1.25 15.80 -7.87
N LYS A 12 2.10 14.80 -7.59
CA LYS A 12 1.75 13.71 -6.68
C LYS A 12 1.46 14.23 -5.28
N SER A 13 2.30 15.13 -4.76
CA SER A 13 2.11 15.74 -3.45
C SER A 13 0.80 16.52 -3.37
N GLU A 14 0.47 17.34 -4.36
CA GLU A 14 -0.78 18.12 -4.36
C GLU A 14 -2.02 17.24 -4.46
N VAL A 15 -1.96 16.17 -5.25
CA VAL A 15 -3.07 15.21 -5.34
C VAL A 15 -3.25 14.46 -4.02
N ILE A 16 -2.15 14.04 -3.38
CA ILE A 16 -2.20 13.44 -2.04
C ILE A 16 -2.76 14.46 -1.04
N THR A 17 -2.25 15.68 -0.95
CA THR A 17 -2.74 16.70 -0.03
C THR A 17 -4.23 17.01 -0.22
N LYS A 18 -4.71 17.08 -1.47
CA LYS A 18 -6.13 17.41 -1.75
C LYS A 18 -7.08 16.25 -1.55
N TRP A 19 -6.66 15.01 -1.83
CA TRP A 19 -7.55 13.86 -1.93
C TRP A 19 -7.28 12.76 -0.89
N ALA A 20 -6.05 12.65 -0.37
CA ALA A 20 -5.71 11.81 0.77
C ALA A 20 -6.06 12.52 2.09
N ASN A 21 -7.32 12.92 2.24
CA ASN A 21 -7.83 13.36 3.54
C ASN A 21 -7.78 12.19 4.55
N ASN A 22 -7.79 12.51 5.85
CA ASN A 22 -7.72 11.51 6.91
C ASN A 22 -8.72 10.35 6.74
N SER A 23 -9.90 10.63 6.17
CA SER A 23 -10.91 9.60 5.88
C SER A 23 -10.49 8.63 4.78
N TRP A 24 -9.80 9.09 3.73
CA TRP A 24 -9.26 8.21 2.70
C TRP A 24 -8.10 7.37 3.25
N MET A 25 -7.17 7.97 3.98
CA MET A 25 -6.05 7.23 4.59
C MET A 25 -6.59 6.13 5.50
N PHE A 26 -7.56 6.46 6.36
CA PHE A 26 -8.22 5.50 7.24
C PHE A 26 -8.90 4.36 6.46
N LYS A 27 -9.55 4.65 5.32
CA LYS A 27 -10.16 3.61 4.47
C LYS A 27 -9.11 2.67 3.87
N VAL A 28 -8.00 3.21 3.37
CA VAL A 28 -6.91 2.42 2.78
C VAL A 28 -6.23 1.57 3.84
N GLU A 29 -5.94 2.15 5.01
CA GLU A 29 -5.36 1.46 6.15
C GLU A 29 -6.27 0.33 6.62
N LYS A 30 -7.56 0.61 6.82
CA LYS A 30 -8.54 -0.42 7.19
C LYS A 30 -8.63 -1.52 6.14
N ALA A 31 -8.61 -1.17 4.84
CA ALA A 31 -8.64 -2.15 3.76
C ALA A 31 -7.40 -3.05 3.74
N PHE A 32 -6.21 -2.51 4.04
CA PHE A 32 -5.01 -3.31 4.23
C PHE A 32 -5.12 -4.20 5.48
N GLU A 33 -5.56 -3.63 6.61
CA GLU A 33 -5.60 -4.34 7.88
C GLU A 33 -6.55 -5.55 7.87
N THR A 34 -7.72 -5.42 7.24
CA THR A 34 -8.71 -6.51 7.17
C THR A 34 -8.45 -7.49 6.01
N SER A 35 -7.50 -7.21 5.12
CA SER A 35 -7.18 -8.07 4.00
C SER A 35 -6.17 -9.12 4.41
N ILE A 36 -6.67 -10.29 4.81
CA ILE A 36 -5.86 -11.50 5.03
C ILE A 36 -5.90 -12.32 3.74
N PHE A 37 -4.75 -12.84 3.32
CA PHE A 37 -4.66 -13.68 2.13
C PHE A 37 -5.43 -14.99 2.34
N ASN A 38 -6.16 -15.42 1.33
CA ASN A 38 -6.84 -16.70 1.31
C ASN A 38 -6.47 -17.46 0.04
N SER A 39 -5.77 -18.59 0.17
CA SER A 39 -5.27 -19.39 -0.95
C SER A 39 -6.36 -19.99 -1.84
N GLU A 40 -7.59 -20.15 -1.34
CA GLU A 40 -8.72 -20.67 -2.11
C GLU A 40 -9.45 -19.58 -2.92
N LYS A 41 -9.33 -18.32 -2.47
CA LYS A 41 -10.10 -17.19 -3.03
C LYS A 41 -9.24 -16.20 -3.81
N ASP A 42 -8.01 -15.98 -3.37
CA ASP A 42 -7.15 -14.92 -3.86
C ASP A 42 -6.13 -15.43 -4.88
N LYS A 43 -5.90 -14.64 -5.93
CA LYS A 43 -4.77 -14.83 -6.83
C LYS A 43 -3.53 -14.17 -6.21
N PRO A 44 -2.45 -14.92 -5.89
CA PRO A 44 -1.32 -14.41 -5.11
C PRO A 44 -0.73 -13.10 -5.63
N LEU A 45 -0.41 -13.02 -6.92
CA LEU A 45 0.19 -11.83 -7.53
C LEU A 45 -0.74 -10.62 -7.48
N THR A 46 -2.02 -10.80 -7.83
CA THR A 46 -3.00 -9.72 -7.83
C THR A 46 -3.22 -9.18 -6.43
N TRP A 47 -3.39 -10.07 -5.45
CA TRP A 47 -3.57 -9.68 -4.06
C TRP A 47 -2.32 -8.98 -3.51
N PHE A 48 -1.13 -9.51 -3.80
CA PHE A 48 0.14 -8.91 -3.40
C PHE A 48 0.30 -7.49 -3.93
N PHE A 49 0.08 -7.26 -5.23
CA PHE A 49 0.20 -5.93 -5.82
C PHE A 49 -0.81 -4.94 -5.21
N GLN A 50 -2.04 -5.38 -4.94
CA GLN A 50 -3.02 -4.55 -4.25
C GLN A 50 -2.55 -4.13 -2.84
N GLN A 51 -1.95 -5.04 -2.06
CA GLN A 51 -1.41 -4.67 -0.75
C GLN A 51 -0.18 -3.76 -0.86
N LYS A 52 0.69 -4.01 -1.85
CA LYS A 52 1.85 -3.16 -2.13
C LYS A 52 1.41 -1.73 -2.49
N ASP A 53 0.40 -1.57 -3.32
CA ASP A 53 -0.12 -0.26 -3.71
C ASP A 53 -0.69 0.50 -2.51
N ARG A 54 -1.45 -0.18 -1.63
CA ARG A 54 -1.98 0.41 -0.40
C ARG A 54 -0.87 0.91 0.52
N LEU A 55 0.15 0.07 0.76
CA LEU A 55 1.28 0.43 1.64
C LEU A 55 2.14 1.54 1.04
N SER A 56 2.40 1.49 -0.27
CA SER A 56 3.17 2.54 -0.96
C SER A 56 2.44 3.88 -0.94
N ALA A 57 1.11 3.86 -0.97
CA ALA A 57 0.30 5.07 -0.90
C ALA A 57 0.21 5.66 0.52
N LEU A 58 0.20 4.82 1.56
CA LEU A 58 0.19 5.25 2.97
C LEU A 58 1.59 5.64 3.48
N HIS A 59 2.62 4.99 2.96
CA HIS A 59 4.00 5.11 3.43
C HIS A 59 4.97 5.20 2.24
N PRO A 60 5.01 6.34 1.53
CA PRO A 60 5.84 6.50 0.33
C PRO A 60 7.34 6.31 0.58
N ASP A 61 7.80 6.54 1.81
CA ASP A 61 9.22 6.39 2.20
C ASP A 61 9.56 4.99 2.76
N MET A 62 8.60 4.07 2.77
CA MET A 62 8.82 2.70 3.26
C MET A 62 9.62 1.88 2.25
N SER A 63 10.65 1.17 2.73
CA SER A 63 11.44 0.29 1.86
C SER A 63 10.62 -0.89 1.33
N ASP A 64 10.96 -1.36 0.13
CA ASP A 64 10.34 -2.56 -0.46
C ASP A 64 10.43 -3.78 0.47
N THR A 65 11.55 -3.96 1.19
CA THR A 65 11.71 -5.05 2.16
C THR A 65 10.66 -4.96 3.27
N MET A 66 10.44 -3.76 3.82
CA MET A 66 9.46 -3.57 4.90
C MET A 66 8.02 -3.77 4.39
N ILE A 67 7.72 -3.28 3.17
CA ILE A 67 6.44 -3.52 2.50
C ILE A 67 6.21 -5.03 2.37
N ASN A 68 7.19 -5.77 1.82
CA ASN A 68 7.08 -7.22 1.63
C ASN A 68 6.85 -7.96 2.95
N MET A 69 7.58 -7.60 4.01
CA MET A 69 7.41 -8.21 5.33
C MET A 69 6.03 -7.95 5.92
N LYS A 70 5.49 -6.74 5.75
CA LYS A 70 4.12 -6.42 6.19
C LYS A 70 3.07 -7.24 5.42
N ILE A 71 3.25 -7.44 4.12
CA ILE A 71 2.34 -8.25 3.30
C ILE A 71 2.43 -9.72 3.69
N LEU A 72 3.63 -10.26 3.90
CA LEU A 72 3.82 -11.66 4.30
C LEU A 72 3.14 -11.99 5.63
N ARG A 73 3.12 -11.06 6.59
CA ARG A 73 2.37 -11.21 7.85
C ARG A 73 0.85 -11.37 7.65
N LYS A 74 0.32 -10.91 6.52
CA LYS A 74 -1.10 -11.06 6.15
C LYS A 74 -1.40 -12.39 5.45
N CYS A 75 -0.39 -13.23 5.19
CA CYS A 75 -0.57 -14.54 4.54
C CYS A 75 -1.17 -15.63 5.46
N GLY A 76 -1.19 -15.42 6.77
CA GLY A 76 -1.68 -16.39 7.75
C GLY A 76 -0.70 -17.55 7.97
N GLY A 77 -0.44 -17.88 9.23
CA GLY A 77 0.57 -18.86 9.63
C GLY A 77 1.82 -18.20 10.22
N GLU A 78 2.50 -18.89 11.12
CA GLU A 78 3.85 -18.48 11.49
C GLU A 78 4.77 -18.73 10.29
N LEU A 79 5.63 -17.75 10.00
CA LEU A 79 6.78 -17.90 9.10
C LEU A 79 7.85 -18.82 9.74
N GLU A 80 7.43 -19.82 10.49
CA GLU A 80 8.32 -20.84 11.03
C GLU A 80 8.61 -21.84 9.91
N HIS A 81 9.76 -21.67 9.28
CA HIS A 81 10.50 -22.73 8.60
C HIS A 81 9.72 -23.51 7.52
N ALA A 82 9.37 -22.84 6.42
CA ALA A 82 9.30 -23.56 5.14
C ALA A 82 10.75 -23.81 4.67
N ILE A 83 11.30 -24.95 5.11
CA ILE A 83 12.56 -25.54 4.62
C ILE A 83 12.39 -25.91 3.14
#